data_AF-A0AAD7H7K2-F1
#
_entry.id   AF-A0AAD7H7K2-F1
#
_cell.length_a   1.000
_cell.length_b   1.000
_cell.length_c   1.000
_cell.angle_alpha   90.00
_cell.angle_beta   90.00
_cell.angle_gamma   90.00
#
_symmetry.space_group_name_H-M   'P 1'
#
loop_
_entity.id
_entity.type
_entity.pdbx_description
1 polymer ?
#
loop_
_entity_poly.entity_id
_entity_poly.type
_entity_poly.pdbx_seq_one_letter_code
_entity_poly.pdbx_strand_id
1 'polypeptide(L)'
;MPSEDDHVKRTAKSQHILQAAREKARRKRNYDSAKTRRDLARLFEEQYKKPPYQWQIDVSEALVLGLDAMVIAGTGAGKTIPFMMSLLLCPKKFVLVISPLKILQADQAKRFKKMGLKAAAVNGDTYSRQLEKVRELT
;
A
#
# COMPACT_ATOMS: atom_id res chain seq x y z
N MET A 1 13.51 -4.48 -25.05
CA MET A 1 12.31 -4.33 -24.20
C MET A 1 11.85 -5.72 -23.78
N PRO A 2 11.28 -5.93 -22.58
CA PRO A 2 10.74 -7.23 -22.21
C PRO A 2 9.70 -7.65 -23.25
N SER A 3 9.69 -8.91 -23.66
CA SER A 3 8.66 -9.43 -24.56
C SER A 3 7.31 -9.51 -23.85
N GLU A 4 6.21 -9.58 -24.60
CA GLU A 4 4.87 -9.79 -24.05
C GLU A 4 4.81 -11.06 -23.18
N ASP A 5 5.52 -12.12 -23.61
CA ASP A 5 5.70 -13.37 -22.85
C ASP A 5 6.36 -13.17 -21.49
N ASP A 6 7.34 -12.27 -21.38
CA ASP A 6 8.01 -11.99 -20.11
C ASP A 6 7.07 -11.32 -19.11
N HIS A 7 6.20 -10.44 -19.58
CA HIS A 7 5.20 -9.80 -18.72
C HIS A 7 4.18 -10.82 -18.19
N VAL A 8 3.68 -11.70 -19.08
CA VAL A 8 2.74 -12.76 -18.70
C VAL A 8 3.37 -13.71 -17.68
N LYS A 9 4.62 -14.15 -17.90
CA LYS A 9 5.34 -15.03 -16.96
C LYS A 9 5.54 -14.38 -15.59
N ARG A 10 5.90 -13.10 -15.53
CA ARG A 10 6.06 -12.36 -14.27
C ARG A 10 4.74 -12.23 -13.52
N THR A 11 3.65 -11.97 -14.23
CA THR A 11 2.31 -11.87 -13.65
C THR A 11 1.83 -13.23 -13.12
N ALA A 12 2.02 -14.32 -13.87
CA ALA A 12 1.67 -15.65 -13.41
C ALA A 12 2.46 -16.02 -12.13
N LYS A 13 3.76 -15.71 -12.10
CA LYS A 13 4.61 -15.94 -10.93
C LYS A 13 4.16 -15.13 -9.71
N SER A 14 3.84 -13.84 -9.87
CA SER A 14 3.39 -13.00 -8.75
C SER A 14 2.05 -13.47 -8.19
N GLN A 15 1.11 -13.87 -9.06
CA GLN A 15 -0.17 -14.45 -8.64
C GLN A 15 0.01 -15.78 -7.89
N HIS A 16 0.91 -16.65 -8.36
CA HIS A 16 1.22 -17.90 -7.66
C HIS A 16 1.78 -17.65 -6.25
N ILE A 17 2.73 -16.71 -6.11
CA ILE A 17 3.31 -16.34 -4.80
C ILE A 17 2.23 -15.79 -3.87
N LEU A 18 1.38 -14.89 -4.36
CA LEU A 18 0.30 -14.30 -3.56
C LEU A 18 -0.70 -15.38 -3.11
N GLN A 19 -1.07 -16.30 -4.00
CA GLN A 19 -1.97 -17.41 -3.67
C GLN A 19 -1.38 -18.36 -2.62
N ALA A 20 -0.09 -18.69 -2.74
CA ALA A 20 0.59 -19.50 -1.73
C ALA A 20 0.63 -18.79 -0.37
N ALA A 21 0.83 -17.47 -0.34
CA ALA A 21 0.80 -16.68 0.88
C ALA A 21 -0.60 -16.63 1.52
N ARG A 22 -1.66 -16.50 0.71
CA ARG A 22 -3.05 -16.58 1.18
C ARG A 22 -3.33 -17.92 1.85
N GLU A 23 -2.97 -19.04 1.21
CA GLU A 23 -3.20 -20.37 1.76
C GLU A 23 -2.40 -20.61 3.05
N LYS A 24 -1.13 -20.19 3.08
CA LYS A 24 -0.30 -20.24 4.28
C LYS A 24 -0.91 -19.43 5.43
N ALA A 25 -1.41 -18.22 5.16
CA ALA A 25 -2.05 -17.37 6.15
C ALA A 25 -3.40 -17.93 6.63
N ARG A 26 -4.19 -18.52 5.72
CA ARG A 26 -5.44 -19.21 6.05
C ARG A 26 -5.18 -20.33 7.07
N ARG A 27 -4.19 -21.19 6.80
CA ARG A 27 -3.82 -22.29 7.70
C ARG A 27 -3.26 -21.82 9.05
N LYS A 28 -2.39 -20.81 9.05
CA LYS A 28 -1.66 -20.39 10.26
C LYS A 28 -2.46 -19.50 11.21
N ARG A 29 -3.33 -18.63 10.67
CA ARG A 29 -4.00 -17.58 11.46
C ARG A 29 -5.45 -17.35 11.06
N ASN A 30 -6.08 -18.34 10.42
CA ASN A 30 -7.46 -18.26 9.92
C ASN A 30 -7.74 -17.00 9.08
N TYR A 31 -6.78 -16.60 8.26
CA TYR A 31 -6.90 -15.41 7.42
C TYR A 31 -7.92 -15.62 6.29
N ASP A 32 -8.89 -14.70 6.18
CA ASP A 32 -9.91 -14.67 5.12
C ASP A 32 -9.52 -13.66 4.04
N SER A 33 -8.91 -14.16 2.97
CA SER A 33 -8.52 -13.37 1.81
C SER A 33 -9.71 -12.70 1.12
N ALA A 34 -10.84 -13.40 0.98
CA ALA A 34 -11.99 -12.88 0.28
C ALA A 34 -12.59 -11.69 1.03
N LYS A 35 -12.70 -11.79 2.37
CA LYS A 35 -13.13 -10.68 3.21
C LYS A 35 -12.15 -9.51 3.14
N THR A 36 -10.85 -9.75 3.33
CA THR A 36 -9.84 -8.68 3.26
C THR A 36 -9.88 -7.94 1.93
N ARG A 37 -9.99 -8.65 0.80
CA ARG A 37 -10.09 -8.02 -0.52
C ARG A 37 -11.35 -7.18 -0.68
N ARG A 38 -12.50 -7.65 -0.16
CA ARG A 38 -13.74 -6.84 -0.13
C ARG A 38 -13.58 -5.58 0.72
N ASP A 39 -12.96 -5.70 1.89
CA ASP A 39 -12.72 -4.56 2.78
C ASP A 39 -11.78 -3.53 2.12
N LEU A 40 -10.72 -3.98 1.44
CA LEU A 40 -9.82 -3.11 0.67
C LEU A 40 -10.55 -2.39 -0.48
N ALA A 41 -11.40 -3.11 -1.23
CA ALA A 41 -12.18 -2.52 -2.31
C ALA A 41 -13.17 -1.46 -1.80
N ARG A 42 -13.86 -1.76 -0.69
CA ARG A 42 -14.77 -0.82 -0.03
C ARG A 42 -14.04 0.44 0.43
N LEU A 43 -12.91 0.30 1.14
CA LEU A 43 -12.10 1.43 1.61
C LEU A 43 -11.63 2.31 0.44
N PHE A 44 -11.30 1.70 -0.70
CA PHE A 44 -10.93 2.45 -1.90
C PHE A 44 -12.12 3.22 -2.48
N GLU A 45 -13.26 2.56 -2.66
CA GLU A 45 -14.48 3.16 -3.23
C GLU A 45 -15.02 4.30 -2.36
N GLU A 46 -14.95 4.18 -1.04
CA GLU A 46 -15.31 5.25 -0.10
C GLU A 46 -14.52 6.53 -0.36
N GLN A 47 -13.24 6.41 -0.69
CA GLN A 47 -12.31 7.52 -0.91
C GLN A 47 -12.35 8.07 -2.34
N TYR A 48 -12.46 7.19 -3.35
CA TYR A 48 -12.27 7.55 -4.76
C TYR A 48 -13.53 7.49 -5.61
N LYS A 49 -14.65 7.00 -5.06
CA LYS A 49 -15.97 6.88 -5.73
C LYS A 49 -15.93 6.08 -7.04
N LYS A 50 -14.99 5.14 -7.15
CA LYS A 50 -14.82 4.23 -8.29
C LYS A 50 -14.13 2.94 -7.83
N PRO A 51 -14.28 1.82 -8.54
CA PRO A 51 -13.62 0.58 -8.17
C PRO A 51 -12.08 0.69 -8.34
N PRO A 52 -11.31 -0.02 -7.51
CA PRO A 52 -9.86 -0.11 -7.67
C PRO A 52 -9.48 -1.01 -8.83
N TYR A 53 -8.27 -0.84 -9.36
CA TYR A 53 -7.71 -1.82 -10.28
C TYR A 53 -7.35 -3.11 -9.54
N GLN A 54 -7.51 -4.24 -10.22
CA GLN A 54 -7.23 -5.56 -9.66
C GLN A 54 -5.81 -5.68 -9.08
N TRP A 55 -4.81 -5.12 -9.78
CA TRP A 55 -3.43 -5.12 -9.31
C TRP A 55 -3.22 -4.29 -8.03
N GLN A 56 -4.03 -3.25 -7.81
CA GLN A 56 -3.93 -2.44 -6.58
C GLN A 56 -4.39 -3.26 -5.38
N ILE A 57 -5.46 -4.04 -5.53
CA ILE A 57 -5.92 -4.96 -4.48
C ILE A 57 -4.90 -6.07 -4.24
N ASP A 58 -4.34 -6.67 -5.29
CA ASP A 58 -3.37 -7.74 -5.17
C ASP A 58 -2.11 -7.29 -4.42
N VAL A 59 -1.56 -6.11 -4.76
CA VAL A 59 -0.41 -5.56 -4.05
C VAL A 59 -0.77 -5.15 -2.63
N SER A 60 -1.95 -4.54 -2.40
CA SER A 60 -2.39 -4.18 -1.04
C SER A 60 -2.46 -5.40 -0.13
N GLU A 61 -3.03 -6.48 -0.65
CA GLU A 61 -3.15 -7.74 0.07
C GLU A 61 -1.78 -8.39 0.31
N ALA A 62 -0.88 -8.35 -0.69
CA ALA A 62 0.49 -8.83 -0.53
C ALA A 62 1.19 -8.14 0.66
N LEU A 63 1.03 -6.83 0.81
CA LEU A 63 1.56 -6.07 1.94
C LEU A 63 0.90 -6.46 3.27
N VAL A 64 -0.41 -6.70 3.29
CA VAL A 64 -1.14 -7.19 4.49
C VAL A 64 -0.63 -8.57 4.93
N LEU A 65 -0.29 -9.43 3.96
CA LEU A 65 0.29 -10.75 4.16
C LEU A 65 1.78 -10.73 4.51
N GLY A 66 2.44 -9.56 4.45
CA GLY A 66 3.85 -9.40 4.78
C GLY A 66 4.80 -9.87 3.69
N LEU A 67 4.38 -9.81 2.43
CA LEU A 67 5.22 -10.09 1.27
C LEU A 67 5.95 -8.82 0.82
N ASP A 68 7.16 -9.01 0.28
CA ASP A 68 7.86 -7.99 -0.50
C ASP A 68 7.26 -7.90 -1.90
N ALA A 69 7.06 -6.67 -2.40
CA ALA A 69 6.44 -6.43 -3.70
C ALA A 69 7.21 -5.37 -4.50
N MET A 70 7.44 -5.64 -5.78
CA MET A 70 7.92 -4.68 -6.77
C MET A 70 6.81 -4.35 -7.75
N VAL A 71 6.47 -3.07 -7.88
CA VAL A 71 5.40 -2.60 -8.78
C VAL A 71 6.00 -1.75 -9.89
N ILE A 72 5.75 -2.16 -11.13
CA ILE A 72 6.09 -1.39 -12.34
C ILE A 72 4.78 -0.92 -12.94
N ALA A 73 4.52 0.38 -12.91
CA ALA A 73 3.35 0.99 -13.53
C ALA A 73 3.68 2.41 -13.99
N GLY A 74 2.91 2.94 -14.93
CA GLY A 74 3.07 4.31 -15.44
C GLY A 74 2.84 5.39 -14.39
N THR A 75 3.30 6.62 -14.67
CA THR A 75 2.97 7.79 -13.86
C THR A 75 1.45 8.02 -13.88
N GLY A 76 0.86 8.46 -12.77
CA GLY A 76 -0.59 8.63 -12.66
C GLY A 76 -1.40 7.33 -12.47
N ALA A 77 -0.81 6.15 -12.66
CA ALA A 77 -1.49 4.86 -12.48
C ALA A 77 -1.92 4.58 -11.01
N GLY A 78 -1.46 5.38 -10.05
CA GLY A 78 -1.86 5.25 -8.66
C GLY A 78 -1.03 4.25 -7.86
N LYS A 79 0.28 4.15 -8.14
CA LYS A 79 1.23 3.27 -7.43
C LYS A 79 1.27 3.46 -5.91
N THR A 80 0.82 4.61 -5.40
CA THR A 80 0.77 4.94 -3.97
C THR A 80 -0.40 4.27 -3.24
N ILE A 81 -1.46 3.87 -3.96
CA ILE A 81 -2.70 3.33 -3.39
C ILE A 81 -2.45 2.09 -2.51
N PRO A 82 -1.62 1.10 -2.91
CA PRO A 82 -1.49 -0.13 -2.12
C PRO A 82 -0.96 0.06 -0.69
N PHE A 83 0.03 0.92 -0.49
CA PHE A 83 0.58 1.20 0.85
C PHE A 83 -0.44 1.92 1.74
N MET A 84 -1.29 2.75 1.13
CA MET A 84 -2.32 3.50 1.81
C MET A 84 -3.52 2.65 2.20
N MET A 85 -3.98 1.76 1.31
CA MET A 85 -5.08 0.85 1.60
C MET A 85 -4.71 -0.16 2.69
N SER A 86 -3.47 -0.66 2.67
CA SER A 86 -2.97 -1.54 3.73
C SER A 86 -2.90 -0.84 5.10
N LEU A 87 -2.58 0.46 5.16
CA LEU A 87 -2.65 1.26 6.39
C LEU A 87 -4.08 1.45 6.90
N LEU A 88 -5.02 1.82 6.02
CA LEU A 88 -6.42 2.00 6.41
C LEU A 88 -7.05 0.71 6.94
N LEU A 89 -6.72 -0.43 6.34
CA LEU A 89 -7.19 -1.74 6.80
C LEU A 89 -6.54 -2.16 8.13
N CYS A 90 -5.27 -1.79 8.35
CA CYS A 90 -4.49 -2.17 9.52
C CYS A 90 -4.04 -0.92 10.31
N PRO A 91 -4.95 -0.24 11.03
CA PRO A 91 -4.67 1.07 11.65
C PRO A 91 -3.57 1.05 12.73
N LYS A 92 -3.20 -0.13 13.23
CA LYS A 92 -2.08 -0.33 14.18
C LYS A 92 -0.71 -0.42 13.51
N LYS A 93 -0.64 -0.47 12.17
CA LYS A 93 0.62 -0.56 11.43
C LYS A 93 1.15 0.83 11.07
N PHE A 94 2.47 0.92 10.94
CA PHE A 94 3.18 2.08 10.45
C PHE A 94 3.83 1.77 9.10
N VAL A 95 3.88 2.76 8.20
CA VAL A 95 4.57 2.66 6.91
C VAL A 95 5.55 3.82 6.77
N LEU A 96 6.81 3.49 6.52
CA LEU A 96 7.85 4.44 6.15
C LEU A 96 7.94 4.53 4.63
N VAL A 97 7.68 5.72 4.08
CA VAL A 97 7.86 5.99 2.65
C VAL A 97 9.12 6.81 2.43
N ILE A 98 10.09 6.23 1.74
CA ILE A 98 11.31 6.93 1.34
C ILE A 98 11.09 7.51 -0.05
N SER A 99 11.17 8.84 -0.16
CA SER A 99 11.02 9.57 -1.43
C SER A 99 12.18 10.53 -1.61
N PRO A 100 12.78 10.61 -2.82
CA PRO A 100 13.95 11.45 -3.07
C PRO A 100 13.64 12.96 -3.07
N LEU A 101 12.38 13.34 -3.31
CA LEU A 101 11.99 14.75 -3.47
C LEU A 101 11.14 15.24 -2.29
N LYS A 102 11.57 16.34 -1.66
CA LYS A 102 10.85 17.01 -0.57
C LYS A 102 9.41 17.38 -0.96
N ILE A 103 9.22 17.89 -2.18
CA ILE A 103 7.89 18.24 -2.72
C ILE A 103 6.97 17.01 -2.78
N LEU A 104 7.50 15.85 -3.20
CA LEU A 104 6.71 14.61 -3.23
C LEU A 104 6.34 14.14 -1.83
N GLN A 105 7.25 14.28 -0.85
CA GLN A 105 6.96 13.94 0.54
C GLN A 105 5.82 14.81 1.10
N ALA A 106 5.85 16.12 0.84
CA ALA A 106 4.82 17.06 1.26
C ALA A 106 3.45 16.76 0.62
N ASP A 107 3.42 16.50 -0.69
CA ASP A 107 2.21 16.13 -1.42
C ASP A 107 1.61 14.82 -0.90
N GLN A 108 2.44 13.79 -0.66
CA GLN A 108 2.01 12.53 -0.09
C GLN A 108 1.44 12.70 1.33
N ALA A 109 2.15 13.41 2.21
CA ALA A 109 1.66 13.66 3.57
C ALA A 109 0.32 14.41 3.57
N LYS A 110 0.15 15.41 2.69
CA LYS A 110 -1.12 16.15 2.52
C LYS A 110 -2.24 15.22 2.05
N ARG A 111 -1.98 14.38 1.05
CA ARG A 111 -2.97 13.42 0.52
C ARG A 111 -3.40 12.41 1.58
N PHE A 112 -2.44 11.83 2.30
CA PHE A 112 -2.72 10.87 3.36
C PHE A 112 -3.54 11.49 4.50
N LYS A 113 -3.21 12.71 4.93
CA LYS A 113 -4.02 13.46 5.92
C LYS A 113 -5.46 13.69 5.44
N LYS A 114 -5.65 14.07 4.17
CA LYS A 114 -6.98 14.26 3.58
C LYS A 114 -7.81 12.97 3.58
N MET A 115 -7.15 11.81 3.56
CA MET A 115 -7.78 10.50 3.62
C MET A 115 -7.92 9.95 5.05
N GLY A 116 -7.71 10.78 6.07
CA GLY A 116 -7.86 10.41 7.48
C GLY A 116 -6.66 9.67 8.08
N LEU A 117 -5.55 9.55 7.36
CA LEU A 117 -4.33 8.94 7.88
C LEU A 117 -3.47 9.96 8.64
N LYS A 118 -2.92 9.55 9.77
CA LYS A 118 -1.84 10.28 10.44
C LYS A 118 -0.57 10.16 9.60
N ALA A 119 -0.11 11.26 9.01
CA ALA A 119 1.10 11.27 8.17
C ALA A 119 1.95 12.52 8.43
N ALA A 120 3.27 12.38 8.32
CA ALA A 120 4.22 13.47 8.42
C ALA A 120 5.36 13.29 7.41
N ALA A 121 5.84 14.40 6.83
CA ALA A 121 7.03 14.41 6.00
C ALA A 121 8.24 14.75 6.87
N VAL A 122 9.29 13.92 6.81
CA VAL A 122 10.53 14.10 7.57
C VAL A 122 11.68 14.26 6.58
N ASN A 123 12.31 15.44 6.58
CA ASN A 123 13.47 15.77 5.76
C ASN A 123 14.29 16.90 6.40
N GLY A 124 15.35 17.35 5.71
CA GLY A 124 16.25 18.39 6.22
C GLY A 124 15.59 19.72 6.61
N ASP A 125 14.37 20.02 6.10
CA ASP A 125 13.66 21.27 6.44
C ASP A 125 12.63 21.07 7.56
N THR A 126 12.09 19.86 7.71
CA THR A 126 11.03 19.58 8.68
C THR A 126 11.55 18.96 9.97
N TYR A 127 12.77 18.37 9.95
CA TYR A 127 13.41 17.78 11.11
C TYR A 127 13.61 18.83 12.22
N SER A 128 12.79 18.74 13.26
CA SER A 128 12.77 19.66 14.40
C SER A 128 12.24 18.93 15.65
N ARG A 129 12.46 19.49 16.84
CA ARG A 129 11.89 18.95 18.11
C ARG A 129 10.35 18.83 18.09
N GLN A 130 9.64 19.55 17.22
CA GLN A 130 8.19 19.38 17.08
C GLN A 130 7.79 18.06 16.41
N LEU A 131 8.64 17.46 15.56
CA LEU A 131 8.41 16.13 15.01
C LEU A 131 8.54 15.02 16.07
N GLU A 132 9.29 15.24 17.14
CA GLU A 132 9.38 14.29 18.27
C GLU A 132 7.99 14.05 18.90
N LYS A 133 7.11 15.06 18.92
CA LYS A 133 5.74 14.94 19.46
C LYS A 133 4.80 14.10 18.60
N VAL A 134 5.07 13.96 17.29
CA VAL A 134 4.29 13.07 16.42
C VAL A 134 4.50 11.60 16.80
N ARG A 135 5.63 11.29 17.45
CA ARG A 135 5.99 9.96 17.97
C ARG A 135 5.17 9.57 19.21
N GLU A 136 4.58 10.54 19.92
CA GLU A 136 3.79 10.32 21.16
C GLU A 136 2.30 10.04 20.90
N LEU A 137 1.85 9.98 19.63
CA LEU A 137 0.44 9.77 19.26
C LEU A 137 0.08 8.31 18.93
N THR A 138 0.90 7.37 19.40
CA THR A 138 0.71 5.90 19.28
C THR A 138 0.25 5.33 20.60
#